data_AF-A0A4V2XFT8-F1
#
_entry.id   AF-A0A4V2XFT8-F1
#
_cell.length_a   1.000
_cell.length_b   1.000
_cell.length_c   1.000
_cell.angle_alpha   90.00
_cell.angle_beta   90.00
_cell.angle_gamma   90.00
#
_symmetry.space_group_name_H-M   'P 1'
#
loop_
_entity.id
_entity.type
_entity.pdbx_description
1 polymer ?
#
loop_
_entity_poly.entity_id
_entity_poly.type
_entity_poly.pdbx_seq_one_letter_code
_entity_poly.pdbx_strand_id
1 'polypeptide(L)'
;MKPTLGRIVHYRGKQGLTAMRAAIVTATTATLDPRGVEAGQVPALDSDEHVHLWVFTPGEQGGFAEFNVPRGEAPDPGEEIPPGSWGWPSRV
;
A
#
# COMPACT_ATOMS: atom_id res chain seq x y z
N MET A 1 3.15 -12.73 -5.56
CA MET A 1 3.84 -12.99 -4.27
C MET A 1 2.95 -12.42 -3.19
N LYS A 2 2.57 -13.20 -2.17
CA LYS A 2 1.69 -12.71 -1.11
C LYS A 2 2.39 -11.62 -0.27
N PRO A 3 1.68 -10.57 0.16
CA PRO A 3 2.23 -9.56 1.06
C PRO A 3 2.61 -10.18 2.40
N THR A 4 3.59 -9.59 3.09
CA THR A 4 4.05 -10.04 4.40
C THR A 4 4.22 -8.83 5.30
N LEU A 5 3.76 -8.93 6.54
CA LEU A 5 3.95 -7.88 7.56
C LEU A 5 5.44 -7.49 7.67
N GLY A 6 5.70 -6.19 7.78
CA GLY A 6 7.04 -5.64 7.96
C GLY A 6 7.88 -5.54 6.69
N ARG A 7 7.37 -6.00 5.54
CA ARG A 7 8.09 -5.88 4.27
C ARG A 7 8.15 -4.43 3.79
N ILE A 8 9.35 -3.99 3.38
CA ILE A 8 9.52 -2.74 2.64
C ILE A 8 9.15 -2.94 1.16
N VAL A 9 8.33 -2.05 0.64
CA VAL A 9 7.72 -2.10 -0.68
C VAL A 9 7.83 -0.75 -1.39
N HIS A 10 7.71 -0.78 -2.70
CA HIS A 10 7.53 0.42 -3.50
C HIS A 10 6.06 0.84 -3.48
N TYR A 11 5.81 2.11 -3.17
CA TYR A 11 4.49 2.71 -3.14
C TYR A 11 4.33 3.80 -4.20
N ARG A 12 3.21 3.76 -4.92
CA ARG A 12 2.75 4.84 -5.80
C ARG A 12 1.35 5.29 -5.39
N GLY A 13 1.23 6.56 -4.99
CA GLY A 13 0.01 7.12 -4.41
C GLY A 13 -0.96 7.73 -5.42
N LYS A 14 -2.17 8.07 -4.93
CA LYS A 14 -3.25 8.70 -5.72
C LYS A 14 -3.00 10.17 -6.07
N GLN A 15 -2.10 10.83 -5.35
CA GLN A 15 -1.98 12.30 -5.32
C GLN A 15 -0.50 12.74 -5.28
N GLY A 16 -0.19 13.83 -5.99
CA GLY A 16 1.15 14.42 -6.05
C GLY A 16 1.94 14.01 -7.31
N LEU A 17 3.26 14.20 -7.27
CA LEU A 17 4.18 14.04 -8.41
C LEU A 17 4.40 12.59 -8.90
N THR A 18 3.46 11.66 -8.63
CA THR A 18 3.53 10.21 -8.96
C THR A 18 4.85 9.51 -8.61
N ALA A 19 5.67 10.15 -7.78
CA ALA A 19 7.01 9.69 -7.44
C ALA A 19 6.93 8.38 -6.66
N MET A 20 7.80 7.45 -7.01
CA MET A 20 7.96 6.20 -6.27
C MET A 20 8.45 6.51 -4.86
N ARG A 21 7.82 5.90 -3.85
CA ARG A 21 8.21 6.02 -2.44
C ARG A 21 8.47 4.66 -1.83
N ALA A 22 9.24 4.62 -0.76
CA ALA A 22 9.28 3.44 0.11
C ALA A 22 8.05 3.43 1.01
N ALA A 23 7.52 2.25 1.30
CA ALA A 23 6.51 2.01 2.31
C ALA A 23 6.78 0.70 3.03
N ILE A 24 6.23 0.53 4.24
CA ILE A 24 6.26 -0.74 4.98
C ILE A 24 4.85 -1.30 5.12
N VAL A 25 4.69 -2.61 4.91
CA VAL A 25 3.44 -3.32 5.17
C VAL A 25 3.16 -3.35 6.67
N THR A 26 2.09 -2.70 7.10
CA THR A 26 1.66 -2.63 8.50
C THR A 26 0.52 -3.60 8.82
N ALA A 27 -0.25 -4.02 7.82
CA ALA A 27 -1.24 -5.08 7.98
C ALA A 27 -1.49 -5.84 6.67
N THR A 28 -1.81 -7.13 6.83
CA THR A 28 -2.32 -8.05 5.81
C THR A 28 -3.63 -8.68 6.32
N THR A 29 -4.36 -9.42 5.50
CA THR A 29 -5.57 -10.13 5.95
C THR A 29 -5.30 -11.10 7.10
N ALA A 30 -4.07 -11.63 7.20
CA ALA A 30 -3.66 -12.53 8.27
C ALA A 30 -3.26 -11.82 9.58
N THR A 31 -3.00 -10.51 9.54
CA THR A 31 -2.41 -9.77 10.67
C THR A 31 -3.24 -8.55 11.12
N LEU A 32 -4.28 -8.19 10.37
CA LEU A 32 -5.19 -7.10 10.73
C LEU A 32 -6.02 -7.51 11.97
N ASP A 33 -6.05 -6.67 13.01
CA ASP A 33 -6.88 -6.91 14.19
C ASP A 33 -8.36 -6.66 13.85
N PRO A 34 -9.23 -7.69 13.88
CA PRO A 34 -10.64 -7.53 13.55
C PRO A 34 -11.36 -6.56 14.49
N ARG A 35 -10.92 -6.42 15.74
CA ARG A 35 -11.54 -5.50 16.71
C ARG A 35 -11.34 -4.04 16.33
N GLY A 36 -10.20 -3.72 15.71
CA GLY A 36 -9.93 -2.38 15.19
C GLY A 36 -10.85 -2.03 14.01
N VAL A 37 -11.19 -3.03 13.20
CA VAL A 37 -12.15 -2.89 12.09
C VAL A 37 -13.57 -2.71 12.62
N GLU A 38 -14.01 -3.56 13.55
CA GLU A 38 -15.33 -3.49 14.20
C GLU A 38 -15.54 -2.13 14.91
N ALA A 39 -14.49 -1.59 15.52
CA ALA A 39 -14.51 -0.28 16.17
C ALA A 39 -14.41 0.92 15.19
N GLY A 40 -14.26 0.68 13.88
CA GLY A 40 -14.14 1.72 12.86
C GLY A 40 -12.82 2.50 12.89
N GLN A 41 -11.79 1.99 13.55
CA GLN A 41 -10.49 2.66 13.68
C GLN A 41 -9.62 2.49 12.43
N VAL A 42 -9.75 1.34 11.76
CA VAL A 42 -9.06 1.01 10.51
C VAL A 42 -10.07 0.32 9.57
N PRO A 43 -9.98 0.55 8.25
CA PRO A 43 -10.85 -0.14 7.31
C PRO A 43 -10.45 -1.62 7.16
N ALA A 44 -11.39 -2.45 6.70
CA ALA A 44 -11.09 -3.82 6.29
C ALA A 44 -10.18 -3.85 5.04
N LEU A 45 -9.64 -5.04 4.75
CA LEU A 45 -8.95 -5.33 3.49
C LEU A 45 -9.90 -6.07 2.55
N ASP A 46 -9.99 -5.62 1.30
CA ASP A 46 -10.92 -6.21 0.33
C ASP A 46 -10.42 -7.54 -0.27
N SER A 47 -9.11 -7.80 -0.18
CA SER A 47 -8.45 -8.96 -0.80
C SER A 47 -7.18 -9.36 -0.04
N ASP A 48 -6.73 -10.60 -0.21
CA ASP A 48 -5.48 -11.11 0.37
C ASP A 48 -4.21 -10.53 -0.30
N GLU A 49 -4.37 -9.83 -1.42
CA GLU A 49 -3.30 -9.03 -2.04
C GLU A 49 -3.30 -7.55 -1.61
N HIS A 50 -4.32 -7.12 -0.86
CA HIS A 50 -4.40 -5.76 -0.33
C HIS A 50 -3.68 -5.64 1.01
N VAL A 51 -3.16 -4.44 1.29
CA VAL A 51 -2.38 -4.18 2.51
C VAL A 51 -2.71 -2.82 3.12
N HIS A 52 -2.38 -2.65 4.39
CA HIS A 52 -2.16 -1.32 4.96
C HIS A 52 -0.68 -1.00 4.93
N LEU A 53 -0.36 0.26 4.70
CA LEU A 53 1.00 0.75 4.55
C LEU A 53 1.26 1.92 5.49
N TRP A 54 2.51 2.04 5.92
CA TRP A 54 3.08 3.33 6.28
C TRP A 54 4.02 3.77 5.16
N VAL A 55 3.71 4.91 4.53
CA VAL A 55 4.45 5.47 3.40
C VAL A 55 5.45 6.50 3.90
N PHE A 56 6.72 6.36 3.53
CA PHE A 56 7.78 7.31 3.90
C PHE A 56 7.83 8.50 2.94
N THR A 57 8.05 9.69 3.48
CA THR A 57 8.24 10.92 2.68
C THR A 57 9.48 11.69 3.13
N PRO A 58 10.21 12.35 2.21
CA PRO A 58 11.41 13.11 2.56
C PRO A 58 11.11 14.48 3.21
N GLY A 59 9.84 14.83 3.46
CA GLY A 59 9.44 16.08 4.10
C GLY A 59 9.27 15.97 5.61
N GLU A 60 9.01 17.09 6.27
CA GLU A 60 8.91 17.20 7.74
C GLU A 60 7.86 16.26 8.38
N GLN A 61 6.84 15.86 7.63
CA GLN A 61 5.83 14.91 8.11
C GLN A 61 6.38 13.48 8.27
N GLY A 62 7.49 13.14 7.59
CA GLY A 62 8.16 11.83 7.68
C GLY A 62 7.40 10.67 7.02
N GLY A 63 6.07 10.68 7.03
CA GLY A 63 5.24 9.70 6.36
C GLY A 63 3.75 9.82 6.66
N PHE A 64 2.96 8.91 6.09
CA PHE A 64 1.52 8.83 6.32
C PHE A 64 1.02 7.39 6.19
N ALA A 65 -0.12 7.10 6.82
CA ALA A 65 -0.80 5.82 6.68
C ALA A 65 -1.60 5.77 5.38
N GLU A 66 -1.57 4.62 4.73
CA GLU A 66 -2.41 4.29 3.58
C GLU A 66 -3.12 2.97 3.83
N PHE A 67 -4.38 2.91 3.41
CA PHE A 67 -5.27 1.82 3.78
C PHE A 67 -5.81 1.10 2.56
N ASN A 68 -5.99 -0.21 2.73
CA ASN A 68 -6.56 -1.11 1.73
C ASN A 68 -5.97 -0.91 0.32
N VAL A 69 -4.64 -0.81 0.25
CA VAL A 69 -3.90 -0.53 -0.97
C VAL A 69 -3.80 -1.80 -1.81
N PRO A 70 -4.22 -1.79 -3.08
CA PRO A 70 -4.10 -2.93 -3.96
C PRO A 70 -2.64 -3.14 -4.38
N ARG A 71 -2.36 -4.34 -4.88
CA ARG A 71 -1.10 -4.62 -5.55
C ARG A 71 -0.95 -3.68 -6.75
N GLY A 72 0.24 -3.11 -6.92
CA GLY A 72 0.48 -2.13 -7.98
C GLY A 72 0.30 -2.76 -9.35
N GLU A 73 -0.28 -2.01 -10.27
CA GLU A 73 -0.39 -2.37 -11.69
C GLU A 73 0.80 -1.81 -12.48
N ALA A 74 1.07 -2.39 -13.65
CA ALA A 74 2.10 -1.89 -14.55
C ALA A 74 1.72 -0.47 -15.00
N PRO A 75 2.68 0.47 -15.10
CA PRO A 75 2.41 1.82 -15.58
C PRO A 75 1.81 1.82 -16.99
N ASP A 76 2.31 0.93 -17.86
CA ASP A 76 1.90 0.76 -19.25
C ASP A 76 1.62 -0.72 -19.58
N PRO A 77 0.72 -1.01 -20.54
CA PRO A 77 0.47 -2.37 -21.00
C PRO A 77 1.75 -3.02 -21.55
N GLY A 78 2.26 -4.04 -20.85
CA GLY A 78 3.46 -4.77 -21.25
C GLY A 78 4.72 -4.43 -20.45
N GLU A 79 4.67 -3.46 -19.54
CA GLU A 79 5.73 -3.26 -18.56
C GLU A 79 5.59 -4.22 -17.37
N GLU A 80 6.70 -4.70 -16.83
CA GLU A 80 6.67 -5.51 -15.61
C GLU A 80 6.45 -4.61 -14.39
N ILE A 81 5.49 -4.98 -13.54
CA ILE A 81 5.37 -4.43 -12.19
C ILE A 81 6.65 -4.78 -11.45
N PRO A 82 7.46 -3.80 -10.98
CA PRO A 82 8.63 -4.13 -10.18
C PRO A 82 8.20 -4.99 -8.99
N PRO A 83 8.87 -6.12 -8.72
CA PRO A 83 8.52 -6.97 -7.59
C PRO A 83 8.42 -6.16 -6.29
N GLY A 84 7.31 -6.32 -5.57
CA GLY A 84 7.08 -5.58 -4.34
C GLY A 84 6.50 -4.17 -4.53
N SER A 85 5.70 -3.95 -5.58
CA SER A 85 4.98 -2.68 -5.78
C SER A 85 3.52 -2.78 -5.30
N TRP A 86 3.09 -1.81 -4.48
CA TRP A 86 1.70 -1.57 -4.10
C TRP A 86 1.34 -0.14 -4.47
N GLY A 87 0.15 0.07 -5.01
CA GLY A 87 -0.17 1.40 -5.50
C GLY A 87 -1.50 1.42 -6.20
N TRP A 88 -2.07 2.61 -6.25
CA TRP A 88 -3.33 2.81 -6.91
C TRP A 88 -3.13 2.91 -8.43
N PRO A 89 -4.10 2.44 -9.24
CA PRO A 89 -4.05 2.64 -10.68
C PRO A 89 -3.86 4.12 -11.02
N SER A 90 -3.11 4.39 -12.09
CA SER A 90 -3.07 5.74 -12.67
C SER A 90 -4.50 6.17 -13.00
N ARG A 91 -4.93 7.34 -12.50
CA ARG A 91 -6.19 7.93 -12.96
C ARG A 91 -5.99 8.47 -14.37
N VAL A 92 -6.82 8.00 -15.30
CA VAL A 92 -6.99 8.58 -16.65
C VAL A 92 -7.67 9.94 -16.52
#